data_AF-A0A369T109-F1
#
_entry.id   AF-A0A369T109-F1
#
_cell.length_a   1.000
_cell.length_b   1.000
_cell.length_c   1.000
_cell.angle_alpha   90.00
_cell.angle_beta   90.00
_cell.angle_gamma   90.00
#
_symmetry.space_group_name_H-M   'P 1'
#
loop_
_entity.id
_entity.type
_entity.pdbx_description
1 polymer ?
#
loop_
_entity_poly.entity_id
_entity_poly.type
_entity_poly.pdbx_seq_one_letter_code
_entity_poly.pdbx_strand_id
1 'polypeptide(L)'
;MIARNFDILSKEIQKLKDVLVVADNDLDGIFSAKQMKIILDKLGIKNEIVIRNRNNSFKELFEELQKINKDEIILLDTPMPDEYLFELVRNKKVIYIDHHKKELPKDVPENLVYFDYRAISGEDIATSVLVYKLGKRLIPDFSKYSIFAMIGAIGDFSYDHELHIDFVTNYKYLYNNTYFVLSFFDLIKILEGLNHKE
;
A
#
# COMPACT_ATOMS: atom_id res chain seq x y z
N MET A 1 1.55 5.78 17.35
CA MET A 1 0.99 4.44 17.70
C MET A 1 1.48 3.36 16.73
N ILE A 2 1.87 2.18 17.22
CA ILE A 2 2.16 1.00 16.38
C ILE A 2 0.86 0.22 16.14
N ALA A 3 0.44 0.09 14.88
CA ALA A 3 -0.69 -0.75 14.52
C ALA A 3 -0.22 -2.21 14.42
N ARG A 4 -0.46 -3.03 15.45
CA ARG A 4 0.05 -4.42 15.49
C ARG A 4 -0.72 -5.41 14.62
N ASN A 5 -1.85 -4.99 14.06
CA ASN A 5 -2.68 -5.80 13.19
C ASN A 5 -3.50 -4.93 12.24
N PHE A 6 -4.11 -5.58 11.26
CA PHE A 6 -4.93 -4.93 10.26
C PHE A 6 -6.25 -4.35 10.80
N ASP A 7 -6.74 -4.81 11.96
CA ASP A 7 -7.98 -4.26 12.56
C ASP A 7 -7.74 -2.87 13.15
N ILE A 8 -6.56 -2.65 13.74
CA ILE A 8 -6.13 -1.31 14.17
C ILE A 8 -5.89 -0.43 12.95
N LEU A 9 -5.16 -0.94 11.95
CA LEU A 9 -4.84 -0.18 10.74
C LEU A 9 -6.11 0.26 9.99
N SER A 10 -7.08 -0.66 9.80
CA SER A 10 -8.34 -0.36 9.12
C SER A 10 -9.16 0.71 9.82
N LYS A 11 -9.23 0.68 11.16
CA LYS A 11 -9.89 1.74 11.95
C LYS A 11 -9.22 3.10 11.78
N GLU A 12 -7.89 3.15 11.68
CA GLU A 12 -7.18 4.42 11.46
C GLU A 12 -7.40 4.97 10.05
N ILE A 13 -7.43 4.10 9.04
CA ILE A 13 -7.74 4.47 7.65
C ILE A 13 -9.15 5.06 7.53
N GLN A 14 -10.14 4.48 8.20
CA GLN A 14 -11.53 4.98 8.18
C GLN A 14 -11.72 6.36 8.84
N LYS A 15 -10.74 6.84 9.62
CA LYS A 15 -10.78 8.17 10.25
C LYS A 15 -10.30 9.29 9.33
N LEU A 16 -9.65 8.95 8.21
CA LEU A 16 -9.12 9.91 7.26
C LEU A 16 -10.23 10.63 6.51
N LYS A 17 -9.93 11.84 6.00
CA LYS A 17 -10.90 12.68 5.28
C LYS A 17 -10.37 13.17 3.94
N ASP A 18 -9.15 13.69 3.91
CA ASP A 18 -8.49 14.18 2.70
C ASP A 18 -6.99 13.89 2.76
N VAL A 19 -6.58 12.85 2.05
CA VAL A 19 -5.27 12.23 2.24
C VAL A 19 -4.39 12.33 1.00
N LEU A 20 -3.11 12.59 1.23
CA LEU A 20 -2.07 12.37 0.23
C LEU A 20 -1.52 10.94 0.37
N VAL A 21 -1.64 10.13 -0.67
CA VAL A 21 -0.99 8.83 -0.75
C VAL A 21 0.34 9.01 -1.48
N VAL A 22 1.43 8.60 -0.84
CA VAL A 22 2.77 8.62 -1.41
C VAL A 22 3.26 7.19 -1.50
N ALA A 23 3.72 6.77 -2.67
CA ALA A 23 4.27 5.44 -2.87
C ALA A 23 5.54 5.46 -3.72
N ASP A 24 6.34 4.40 -3.65
CA ASP A 24 7.52 4.27 -4.50
C ASP A 24 7.17 3.97 -5.97
N ASN A 25 8.13 4.17 -6.87
CA ASN A 25 7.92 4.02 -8.32
C ASN A 25 8.22 2.62 -8.88
N ASP A 26 8.31 1.58 -8.05
CA ASP A 26 8.38 0.21 -8.54
C ASP A 26 7.01 -0.48 -8.54
N LEU A 27 7.00 -1.78 -8.83
CA LEU A 27 5.76 -2.53 -8.93
C LEU A 27 5.02 -2.61 -7.59
N ASP A 28 5.73 -2.80 -6.47
CA ASP A 28 5.08 -2.91 -5.17
C ASP A 28 4.45 -1.57 -4.75
N GLY A 29 5.20 -0.48 -4.83
CA GLY A 29 4.70 0.87 -4.56
C GLY A 29 3.54 1.29 -5.48
N ILE A 30 3.67 1.11 -6.80
CA ILE A 30 2.63 1.51 -7.77
C ILE A 30 1.33 0.73 -7.55
N PHE A 31 1.40 -0.59 -7.38
CA PHE A 31 0.20 -1.39 -7.19
C PHE A 31 -0.36 -1.29 -5.76
N SER A 32 0.46 -0.93 -4.76
CA SER A 32 -0.01 -0.49 -3.45
C SER A 32 -0.84 0.79 -3.56
N ALA A 33 -0.33 1.81 -4.26
CA ALA A 33 -1.05 3.07 -4.46
C ALA A 33 -2.37 2.87 -5.23
N LYS A 34 -2.36 2.05 -6.28
CA LYS A 34 -3.58 1.73 -7.06
C LYS A 34 -4.65 1.06 -6.18
N GLN A 35 -4.27 0.10 -5.36
CA GLN A 35 -5.21 -0.56 -4.44
C GLN A 35 -5.69 0.39 -3.34
N MET A 36 -4.80 1.19 -2.76
CA MET A 36 -5.17 2.19 -1.76
C MET A 36 -6.14 3.22 -2.33
N LYS A 37 -5.94 3.65 -3.58
CA LYS A 37 -6.90 4.52 -4.28
C LYS A 37 -8.31 3.92 -4.28
N ILE A 38 -8.42 2.67 -4.70
CA ILE A 38 -9.71 1.97 -4.78
C ILE A 38 -10.34 1.87 -3.38
N ILE A 39 -9.54 1.62 -2.36
CA ILE A 39 -10.01 1.57 -0.97
C ILE A 39 -10.59 2.93 -0.55
N LEU A 40 -9.81 4.00 -0.72
CA LEU A 40 -10.19 5.35 -0.31
C LEU A 40 -11.41 5.86 -1.10
N ASP A 41 -11.45 5.64 -2.42
CA ASP A 41 -12.58 6.00 -3.28
C ASP A 41 -13.87 5.29 -2.81
N LYS A 42 -13.80 3.99 -2.50
CA LYS A 42 -14.95 3.22 -1.99
C LYS A 42 -15.40 3.62 -0.59
N LEU A 43 -14.50 4.16 0.23
CA LEU A 43 -14.81 4.74 1.54
C LEU A 43 -15.29 6.19 1.45
N GLY A 44 -15.30 6.81 0.26
CA GLY A 44 -15.66 8.22 0.08
C GLY A 44 -14.63 9.20 0.64
N ILE A 45 -13.36 8.76 0.78
CA ILE A 45 -12.26 9.57 1.30
C ILE A 45 -11.57 10.28 0.14
N LYS A 46 -11.45 11.61 0.21
CA LYS A 46 -10.75 12.40 -0.80
C LYS A 46 -9.28 12.01 -0.81
N ASN A 47 -8.72 11.78 -1.99
CA ASN A 47 -7.34 11.33 -2.12
C ASN A 47 -6.64 11.95 -3.32
N GLU A 48 -5.34 12.16 -3.15
CA GLU A 48 -4.37 12.47 -4.18
C GLU A 48 -3.23 11.46 -4.10
N ILE A 49 -2.62 11.11 -5.24
CA ILE A 49 -1.54 10.13 -5.29
C ILE A 49 -0.29 10.76 -5.87
N VAL A 50 0.82 10.60 -5.17
CA VAL A 50 2.16 10.96 -5.62
C VAL A 50 2.99 9.70 -5.67
N ILE A 51 3.55 9.42 -6.85
CA ILE A 51 4.55 8.37 -7.01
C ILE A 51 5.93 9.02 -6.90
N ARG A 52 6.67 8.63 -5.86
CA ARG A 52 8.01 9.13 -5.58
C ARG A 52 8.98 8.63 -6.63
N ASN A 53 9.83 9.52 -7.13
CA ASN A 53 10.99 9.12 -7.93
C ASN A 53 12.08 8.52 -7.03
N ARG A 54 12.42 7.23 -7.20
CA ARG A 54 13.50 6.56 -6.44
C ARG A 54 14.86 7.24 -6.54
N ASN A 55 15.12 8.01 -7.60
CA ASN A 55 16.36 8.76 -7.75
C ASN A 55 16.46 9.94 -6.76
N ASN A 56 15.33 10.41 -6.23
CA ASN A 56 15.31 11.45 -5.20
C ASN A 56 15.66 10.81 -3.85
N SER A 57 16.52 11.48 -3.10
CA SER A 57 16.83 11.13 -1.73
C SER A 57 15.59 11.24 -0.82
N PHE A 58 15.59 10.53 0.31
CA PHE A 58 14.54 10.68 1.32
C PHE A 58 14.48 12.08 1.92
N LYS A 59 15.60 12.81 1.94
CA LYS A 59 15.64 14.21 2.36
C LYS A 59 14.84 15.10 1.40
N GLU A 60 15.04 14.94 0.09
CA GLU A 60 14.28 15.69 -0.92
C GLU A 60 12.79 15.38 -0.83
N LEU A 61 12.42 14.09 -0.71
CA LEU A 61 11.04 13.69 -0.47
C LEU A 61 10.47 14.34 0.80
N PHE A 62 11.19 14.28 1.92
CA PHE A 62 10.76 14.92 3.17
C PHE A 62 10.51 16.42 2.98
N GLU A 63 11.43 17.13 2.33
CA GLU A 63 11.29 18.56 2.05
C GLU A 63 10.10 18.88 1.12
N GLU A 64 9.81 18.02 0.15
CA GLU A 64 8.61 18.12 -0.70
C GLU A 64 7.34 17.93 0.12
N LEU A 65 7.27 16.86 0.94
CA LEU A 65 6.10 16.56 1.76
C LEU A 65 5.80 17.67 2.77
N GLN A 66 6.82 18.31 3.35
CA GLN A 66 6.65 19.47 4.24
C GLN A 66 5.95 20.65 3.54
N LYS A 67 6.21 20.86 2.24
CA LYS A 67 5.64 21.97 1.45
C LYS A 67 4.22 21.70 0.97
N ILE A 68 3.79 20.44 0.91
CA ILE A 68 2.45 20.08 0.45
C ILE A 68 1.42 20.42 1.52
N ASN A 69 0.37 21.15 1.11
CA ASN A 69 -0.76 21.53 1.95
C ASN A 69 -1.76 20.38 2.15
N LYS A 70 -1.29 19.31 2.77
CA LYS A 70 -2.06 18.12 3.17
C LYS A 70 -1.69 17.73 4.60
N ASP A 71 -2.69 17.59 5.45
CA ASP A 71 -2.50 17.27 6.88
C ASP A 71 -2.44 15.77 7.14
N GLU A 72 -3.02 14.96 6.24
CA GLU A 72 -3.06 13.50 6.36
C GLU A 72 -2.26 12.87 5.20
N ILE A 73 -1.32 11.99 5.54
CA ILE A 73 -0.47 11.30 4.57
C ILE A 73 -0.52 9.80 4.83
N ILE A 74 -0.62 9.01 3.75
CA ILE A 74 -0.30 7.58 3.76
C ILE A 74 1.01 7.39 2.99
N LEU A 75 2.01 6.78 3.62
CA LEU A 75 3.24 6.31 2.97
C LEU A 75 3.12 4.81 2.71
N LEU A 76 3.28 4.41 1.46
CA LEU A 76 3.23 3.01 1.00
C LEU A 76 4.58 2.65 0.41
N ASP A 77 5.17 1.53 0.85
CA ASP A 77 6.40 1.00 0.27
C ASP A 77 7.52 2.07 0.18
N THR A 78 7.58 2.95 1.16
CA THR A 78 8.47 4.10 1.13
C THR A 78 9.32 3.99 2.37
N PRO A 79 10.48 3.29 2.34
CA PRO A 79 11.26 2.92 3.52
C PRO A 79 12.03 4.12 4.10
N MET A 80 11.30 5.18 4.39
CA MET A 80 11.77 6.45 4.90
C MET A 80 12.46 6.22 6.25
N PRO A 81 13.66 6.79 6.46
CA PRO A 81 14.30 6.75 7.76
C PRO A 81 13.40 7.33 8.86
N ASP A 82 13.42 6.71 10.04
CA ASP A 82 12.51 7.07 11.14
C ASP A 82 12.71 8.53 11.58
N GLU A 83 13.92 9.07 11.46
CA GLU A 83 14.21 10.49 11.73
C GLU A 83 13.34 11.45 10.90
N TYR A 84 13.16 11.17 9.59
CA TYR A 84 12.32 12.00 8.72
C TYR A 84 10.85 11.75 8.98
N LEU A 85 10.48 10.50 9.25
CA LEU A 85 9.10 10.14 9.58
C LEU A 85 8.63 10.83 10.87
N PHE A 86 9.48 10.87 11.89
CA PHE A 86 9.20 11.49 13.19
C PHE A 86 9.18 13.01 13.12
N GLU A 87 10.00 13.61 12.25
CA GLU A 87 9.92 15.05 12.00
C GLU A 87 8.65 15.40 11.20
N LEU A 88 8.27 14.57 10.21
CA LEU A 88 7.09 14.79 9.38
C LEU A 88 5.79 14.83 10.20
N VAL A 89 5.69 13.98 11.22
CA VAL A 89 4.48 13.85 12.04
C VAL A 89 4.29 14.95 13.09
N ARG A 90 5.26 15.88 13.22
CA ARG A 90 5.09 17.07 14.07
C ARG A 90 3.95 17.97 13.62
N ASN A 91 3.76 18.06 12.30
CA ASN A 91 2.77 18.95 11.68
C ASN A 91 1.70 18.18 10.89
N LYS A 92 1.83 16.86 10.76
CA LYS A 92 0.97 16.03 9.92
C LYS A 92 0.59 14.73 10.62
N LYS A 93 -0.56 14.18 10.29
CA LYS A 93 -0.92 12.80 10.61
C LYS A 93 -0.38 11.90 9.51
N VAL A 94 0.42 10.90 9.88
CA VAL A 94 1.00 9.95 8.91
C VAL A 94 0.59 8.53 9.25
N ILE A 95 0.17 7.78 8.24
CA ILE A 95 0.04 6.32 8.29
C ILE A 95 1.15 5.73 7.41
N TYR A 96 2.07 5.00 8.03
CA TYR A 96 3.18 4.33 7.36
C TYR A 96 2.88 2.85 7.23
N ILE A 97 2.82 2.33 5.99
CA ILE A 97 2.55 0.93 5.67
C ILE A 97 3.70 0.40 4.81
N ASP A 98 4.48 -0.52 5.36
CA ASP A 98 5.73 -0.99 4.74
C ASP A 98 6.10 -2.41 5.23
N HIS A 99 7.18 -2.98 4.71
CA HIS A 99 7.77 -4.27 5.10
C HIS A 99 9.30 -4.27 5.17
N HIS A 100 9.96 -3.13 4.95
CA HIS A 100 11.42 -3.05 4.87
C HIS A 100 12.13 -3.12 6.23
N LYS A 101 11.48 -2.68 7.32
CA LYS A 101 12.14 -2.51 8.61
C LYS A 101 12.22 -3.86 9.33
N LYS A 102 13.34 -4.08 10.02
CA LYS A 102 13.57 -5.32 10.78
C LYS A 102 13.18 -5.21 12.24
N GLU A 103 13.12 -3.99 12.75
CA GLU A 103 12.89 -3.71 14.17
C GLU A 103 11.86 -2.59 14.29
N LEU A 104 11.06 -2.65 15.35
CA LEU A 104 10.14 -1.57 15.68
C LEU A 104 10.93 -0.43 16.35
N PRO A 105 10.60 0.84 16.03
CA PRO A 105 11.12 1.96 16.80
C PRO A 105 10.70 1.87 18.27
N LYS A 106 11.57 2.35 19.17
CA LYS A 106 11.32 2.36 20.62
C LYS A 106 10.13 3.26 20.99
N ASP A 107 10.12 4.46 20.42
CA ASP A 107 9.12 5.50 20.70
C ASP A 107 8.48 5.93 19.37
N VAL A 108 7.15 5.82 19.30
CA VAL A 108 6.38 6.21 18.11
C VAL A 108 5.50 7.41 18.44
N PRO A 109 5.67 8.56 17.78
CA PRO A 109 4.83 9.73 17.99
C PRO A 109 3.33 9.44 17.86
N GLU A 110 2.49 10.22 18.56
CA GLU A 110 1.04 10.01 18.58
C GLU A 110 0.41 10.15 17.19
N ASN A 111 0.86 11.14 16.41
CA ASN A 111 0.37 11.43 15.05
C ASN A 111 0.87 10.44 13.98
N LEU A 112 1.63 9.42 14.36
CA LEU A 112 2.14 8.40 13.48
C LEU A 112 1.45 7.06 13.73
N VAL A 113 0.76 6.53 12.73
CA VAL A 113 0.33 5.13 12.70
C VAL A 113 1.42 4.34 11.99
N TYR A 114 2.22 3.60 12.75
CA TYR A 114 3.34 2.82 12.23
C TYR A 114 2.92 1.36 12.00
N PHE A 115 2.98 0.91 10.74
CA PHE A 115 2.69 -0.46 10.33
C PHE A 115 3.80 -0.97 9.41
N ASP A 116 4.89 -1.46 10.00
CA ASP A 116 5.88 -2.24 9.26
C ASP A 116 5.65 -3.72 9.55
N TYR A 117 5.15 -4.46 8.56
CA TYR A 117 4.68 -5.83 8.80
C TYR A 117 5.83 -6.77 9.14
N ARG A 118 7.02 -6.57 8.56
CA ARG A 118 8.20 -7.38 8.85
C ARG A 118 8.69 -7.14 10.26
N ALA A 119 8.77 -5.88 10.70
CA ALA A 119 9.13 -5.57 12.08
C ALA A 119 8.10 -6.10 13.11
N ILE A 120 6.82 -6.21 12.72
CA ILE A 120 5.74 -6.70 13.59
C ILE A 120 5.69 -8.23 13.67
N SER A 121 5.81 -8.92 12.53
CA SER A 121 5.51 -10.36 12.40
C SER A 121 6.74 -11.22 12.14
N GLY A 122 7.83 -10.64 11.65
CA GLY A 122 9.00 -11.36 11.13
C GLY A 122 8.83 -11.89 9.71
N GLU A 123 7.66 -11.76 9.10
CA GLU A 123 7.37 -12.20 7.73
C GLU A 123 7.71 -11.11 6.71
N ASP A 124 8.26 -11.52 5.56
CA ASP A 124 8.60 -10.62 4.45
C ASP A 124 7.54 -10.74 3.35
N ILE A 125 6.55 -9.83 3.38
CA ILE A 125 5.51 -9.75 2.35
C ILE A 125 5.42 -8.35 1.78
N ALA A 126 5.23 -8.26 0.46
CA ALA A 126 5.19 -6.98 -0.26
C ALA A 126 4.05 -6.08 0.24
N THR A 127 4.26 -4.76 0.22
CA THR A 127 3.28 -3.76 0.66
C THR A 127 1.96 -3.87 -0.11
N SER A 128 2.01 -4.24 -1.39
CA SER A 128 0.82 -4.46 -2.22
C SER A 128 -0.05 -5.59 -1.70
N VAL A 129 0.54 -6.60 -1.05
CA VAL A 129 -0.18 -7.66 -0.33
C VAL A 129 -0.76 -7.13 0.99
N LEU A 130 -0.05 -6.26 1.70
CA LEU A 130 -0.56 -5.60 2.91
C LEU A 130 -1.79 -4.76 2.60
N VAL A 131 -1.73 -3.92 1.55
CA VAL A 131 -2.85 -3.08 1.12
C VAL A 131 -4.02 -3.95 0.64
N TYR A 132 -3.75 -5.08 -0.03
CA TYR A 132 -4.79 -6.04 -0.38
C TYR A 132 -5.52 -6.62 0.83
N LYS A 133 -4.77 -7.10 1.82
CA LYS A 133 -5.31 -7.65 3.07
C LYS A 133 -6.10 -6.60 3.85
N LEU A 134 -5.68 -5.34 3.79
CA LEU A 134 -6.41 -4.20 4.33
C LEU A 134 -7.72 -3.98 3.55
N GLY A 135 -7.68 -4.00 2.23
CA GLY A 135 -8.85 -3.86 1.35
C GLY A 135 -9.91 -4.93 1.59
N LYS A 136 -9.52 -6.21 1.73
CA LYS A 136 -10.43 -7.32 2.06
C LYS A 136 -11.19 -7.12 3.37
N ARG A 137 -10.60 -6.40 4.34
CA ARG A 137 -11.24 -6.10 5.62
C ARG A 137 -12.21 -4.93 5.54
N LEU A 138 -11.87 -3.93 4.73
CA LEU A 138 -12.64 -2.69 4.61
C LEU A 138 -13.80 -2.81 3.64
N ILE A 139 -13.68 -3.64 2.60
CA ILE A 139 -14.56 -3.63 1.44
C ILE A 139 -14.99 -5.06 1.09
N PRO A 140 -16.30 -5.34 1.02
CA PRO A 140 -16.82 -6.59 0.48
C PRO A 140 -16.34 -6.82 -0.95
N ASP A 141 -16.05 -8.08 -1.31
CA ASP A 141 -15.61 -8.49 -2.64
C ASP A 141 -14.32 -7.82 -3.15
N PHE A 142 -13.45 -7.36 -2.24
CA PHE A 142 -12.15 -6.80 -2.62
C PHE A 142 -11.21 -7.84 -3.25
N SER A 143 -11.48 -9.13 -3.10
CA SER A 143 -10.68 -10.22 -3.67
C SER A 143 -10.56 -10.15 -5.19
N LYS A 144 -11.50 -9.49 -5.88
CA LYS A 144 -11.41 -9.23 -7.32
C LYS A 144 -10.19 -8.38 -7.71
N TYR A 145 -9.61 -7.63 -6.79
CA TYR A 145 -8.41 -6.82 -7.04
C TYR A 145 -7.09 -7.59 -6.76
N SER A 146 -7.16 -8.89 -6.47
CA SER A 146 -6.00 -9.75 -6.20
C SER A 146 -4.89 -9.69 -7.27
N ILE A 147 -5.24 -9.40 -8.52
CA ILE A 147 -4.25 -9.24 -9.59
C ILE A 147 -3.27 -8.09 -9.34
N PHE A 148 -3.69 -6.99 -8.71
CA PHE A 148 -2.81 -5.87 -8.41
C PHE A 148 -1.79 -6.25 -7.34
N ALA A 149 -2.22 -6.92 -6.29
CA ALA A 149 -1.34 -7.43 -5.26
C ALA A 149 -0.39 -8.52 -5.78
N MET A 150 -0.86 -9.38 -6.69
CA MET A 150 0.00 -10.39 -7.31
C MET A 150 1.13 -9.75 -8.13
N ILE A 151 0.85 -8.69 -8.90
CA ILE A 151 1.89 -8.01 -9.69
C ILE A 151 2.92 -7.33 -8.78
N GLY A 152 2.48 -6.65 -7.71
CA GLY A 152 3.40 -6.06 -6.73
C GLY A 152 4.24 -7.12 -6.01
N ALA A 153 3.62 -8.21 -5.55
CA ALA A 153 4.32 -9.33 -4.94
C ALA A 153 5.38 -9.96 -5.86
N ILE A 154 5.10 -10.09 -7.16
CA ILE A 154 6.10 -10.55 -8.13
C ILE A 154 7.28 -9.58 -8.21
N GLY A 155 7.03 -8.27 -8.17
CA GLY A 155 8.08 -7.24 -8.16
C GLY A 155 9.08 -7.39 -7.02
N ASP A 156 8.58 -7.77 -5.85
CA ASP A 156 9.36 -7.97 -4.62
C ASP A 156 9.81 -9.41 -4.37
N PHE A 157 9.54 -10.32 -5.32
CA PHE A 157 9.79 -11.75 -5.15
C PHE A 157 9.11 -12.34 -3.89
N SER A 158 7.94 -11.79 -3.55
CA SER A 158 7.13 -12.16 -2.39
C SER A 158 6.04 -13.16 -2.77
N TYR A 159 5.62 -13.98 -1.80
CA TYR A 159 4.52 -14.92 -1.95
C TYR A 159 3.60 -14.92 -0.74
N ASP A 160 2.29 -14.85 -0.99
CA ASP A 160 1.25 -15.01 0.01
C ASP A 160 0.21 -16.03 -0.47
N HIS A 161 -0.10 -17.00 0.40
CA HIS A 161 -0.95 -18.12 0.04
C HIS A 161 -2.42 -17.73 -0.17
N GLU A 162 -2.94 -16.83 0.68
CA GLU A 162 -4.32 -16.35 0.58
C GLU A 162 -4.52 -15.56 -0.72
N LEU A 163 -3.58 -14.66 -1.03
CA LEU A 163 -3.54 -13.93 -2.28
C LEU A 163 -3.51 -14.87 -3.49
N HIS A 164 -2.70 -15.93 -3.46
CA HIS A 164 -2.62 -16.89 -4.55
C HIS A 164 -3.97 -17.59 -4.80
N ILE A 165 -4.67 -18.03 -3.75
CA ILE A 165 -6.00 -18.64 -3.88
C ILE A 165 -6.99 -17.67 -4.53
N ASP A 166 -7.04 -16.43 -4.04
CA ASP A 166 -7.96 -15.41 -4.57
C ASP A 166 -7.61 -15.05 -6.02
N PHE A 167 -6.32 -14.97 -6.35
CA PHE A 167 -5.85 -14.71 -7.70
C PHE A 167 -6.29 -15.81 -8.67
N VAL A 168 -6.03 -17.09 -8.36
CA VAL A 168 -6.42 -18.22 -9.22
C VAL A 168 -7.94 -18.31 -9.36
N THR A 169 -8.69 -17.98 -8.29
CA THR A 169 -10.15 -17.98 -8.31
C THR A 169 -10.69 -16.92 -9.28
N ASN A 170 -10.15 -15.70 -9.24
CA ASN A 170 -10.67 -14.58 -10.06
C ASN A 170 -10.06 -14.52 -11.47
N TYR A 171 -8.85 -15.05 -11.64
CA TYR A 171 -8.04 -14.90 -12.86
C TYR A 171 -7.48 -16.23 -13.35
N LYS A 172 -8.25 -17.32 -13.23
CA LYS A 172 -7.85 -18.68 -13.62
C LYS A 172 -7.21 -18.79 -15.01
N TYR A 173 -7.68 -17.99 -15.96
CA TYR A 173 -7.17 -17.98 -17.34
C TYR A 173 -5.73 -17.46 -17.47
N LEU A 174 -5.21 -16.76 -16.45
CA LEU A 174 -3.84 -16.25 -16.39
C LEU A 174 -2.88 -17.20 -15.64
N TYR A 175 -3.37 -18.35 -15.16
CA TYR A 175 -2.57 -19.31 -14.41
C TYR A 175 -2.70 -20.72 -14.99
N ASN A 176 -1.58 -21.32 -15.38
CA ASN A 176 -1.56 -22.65 -16.00
C ASN A 176 -1.13 -23.77 -15.03
N ASN A 177 -1.25 -23.55 -13.71
CA ASN A 177 -0.74 -24.39 -12.61
C ASN A 177 0.78 -24.36 -12.38
N THR A 178 1.54 -23.73 -13.28
CA THR A 178 3.00 -23.60 -13.13
C THR A 178 3.44 -22.14 -13.17
N TYR A 179 2.89 -21.37 -14.11
CA TYR A 179 3.26 -19.99 -14.37
C TYR A 179 2.04 -19.08 -14.32
N PHE A 180 2.28 -17.87 -13.82
CA PHE A 180 1.46 -16.71 -14.12
C PHE A 180 1.84 -16.19 -15.50
N VAL A 181 0.86 -16.09 -16.39
CA VAL A 181 1.05 -15.53 -17.74
C VAL A 181 0.12 -14.33 -17.88
N LEU A 182 0.71 -13.14 -17.93
CA LEU A 182 -0.01 -11.91 -18.20
C LEU A 182 0.45 -11.35 -19.54
N SER A 183 -0.40 -11.46 -20.56
CA SER A 183 -0.11 -10.79 -21.82
C SER A 183 -0.28 -9.28 -21.67
N PHE A 184 0.43 -8.50 -22.49
CA PHE A 184 0.27 -7.05 -22.51
C PHE A 184 -1.19 -6.63 -22.80
N PHE A 185 -1.89 -7.36 -23.66
CA PHE A 185 -3.31 -7.11 -23.95
C PHE A 185 -4.21 -7.40 -22.75
N ASP A 186 -3.95 -8.47 -22.00
CA ASP A 186 -4.70 -8.76 -20.78
C ASP A 186 -4.47 -7.68 -19.74
N LEU A 187 -3.21 -7.22 -19.57
CA LEU A 187 -2.89 -6.11 -18.68
C LEU A 187 -3.68 -4.85 -19.03
N ILE A 188 -3.71 -4.45 -20.31
CA ILE A 188 -4.53 -3.31 -20.77
C ILE A 188 -6.01 -3.52 -20.43
N LYS A 189 -6.58 -4.68 -20.80
CA LYS A 189 -7.99 -5.00 -20.53
C LYS A 189 -8.33 -4.97 -19.04
N ILE A 190 -7.43 -5.41 -18.18
CA ILE A 190 -7.61 -5.39 -16.73
C ILE A 190 -7.61 -3.94 -16.23
N LEU A 191 -6.66 -3.12 -16.69
CA LEU A 191 -6.56 -1.72 -16.32
C LEU A 191 -7.77 -0.90 -16.82
N GLU A 192 -8.30 -1.22 -18.00
CA GLU A 192 -9.48 -0.57 -18.60
C GLU A 192 -10.80 -1.10 -18.02
N GLY A 193 -10.95 -2.42 -17.95
CA GLY A 193 -12.19 -3.09 -17.54
C GLY A 193 -12.56 -2.88 -16.06
N LEU A 194 -11.57 -2.60 -15.22
CA LEU A 194 -11.80 -2.20 -13.82
C LEU A 194 -12.24 -0.74 -13.67
N ASN A 195 -12.13 0.09 -14.71
CA ASN A 195 -12.68 1.46 -14.73
C ASN A 195 -14.14 1.50 -15.25
N HIS A 196 -14.68 0.40 -15.77
CA HIS A 196 -16.00 0.36 -16.41
C HIS A 196 -17.07 -0.45 -15.67
N LYS A 197 -16.80 -0.85 -14.42
CA LYS A 197 -17.80 -1.47 -13.53
C LYS A 197 -17.98 -0.62 -12.27
N GLU A 198 -18.66 0.52 -12.45
CA GLU A 198 -19.41 1.23 -11.41
C GLU A 198 -20.91 1.06 -11.66
#